data_AF-A0A6A7KP58-F1
#
_entry.id   AF-A0A6A7KP58-F1
#
_cell.length_a   1.000
_cell.length_b   1.000
_cell.length_c   1.000
_cell.angle_alpha   90.00
_cell.angle_beta   90.00
_cell.angle_gamma   90.00
#
_symmetry.space_group_name_H-M   'P 1'
#
loop_
_entity.id
_entity.type
_entity.pdbx_description
1 polymer ?
#
loop_
_entity_poly.entity_id
_entity_poly.type
_entity_poly.pdbx_seq_one_letter_code
_entity_poly.pdbx_strand_id
1 'polypeptide(L)' 'MERAVHFVGFRGEEYFSAARLFGPPDFFHYYLDNRAIAEFMPGDIVVFANGAERRLHEHAFNDSERF' A
#
# COMPACT_ATOMS: atom_id res chain seq x y z
N MET A 1 -14.32 14.36 -0.62
CA MET A 1 -12.97 13.83 -0.38
C MET A 1 -12.30 13.66 -1.72
N GLU A 2 -11.04 14.09 -1.83
CA GLU A 2 -10.22 13.83 -3.01
C GLU A 2 -9.79 12.35 -2.99
N ARG A 3 -9.68 11.72 -4.17
CA ARG A 3 -9.31 10.32 -4.32
C ARG A 3 -7.83 10.14 -3.96
N ALA A 4 -7.51 9.22 -3.05
CA ALA A 4 -6.12 8.87 -2.72
C ALA A 4 -5.64 7.62 -3.47
N VAL A 5 -4.32 7.51 -3.65
CA VAL A 5 -3.63 6.35 -4.23
C VAL A 5 -2.78 5.67 -3.15
N HIS A 6 -3.10 4.40 -2.88
CA HIS A 6 -2.36 3.56 -1.93
C HIS A 6 -1.53 2.52 -2.66
N PHE A 7 -0.24 2.44 -2.35
CA PHE A 7 0.64 1.38 -2.83
C PHE A 7 0.92 0.38 -1.71
N VAL A 8 0.60 -0.89 -1.93
CA VAL A 8 0.70 -1.95 -0.91
C VAL A 8 1.71 -3.01 -1.31
N GLY A 9 2.70 -3.27 -0.46
CA GLY A 9 3.58 -4.44 -0.60
C GLY A 9 4.72 -4.30 -1.61
N PHE A 10 4.93 -3.12 -2.20
CA PHE A 10 6.02 -2.87 -3.16
C PHE A 10 7.39 -3.00 -2.50
N ARG A 11 8.35 -3.62 -3.20
CA ARG A 11 9.73 -3.84 -2.70
C ARG A 11 10.81 -3.65 -3.76
N GLY A 12 10.46 -3.67 -5.03
CA GLY A 12 11.40 -3.60 -6.14
C GLY A 12 10.97 -2.64 -7.23
N GLU A 13 11.47 -2.89 -8.44
CA GLU A 13 11.28 -2.01 -9.59
C GLU A 13 9.82 -1.92 -10.07
N GLU A 14 8.97 -2.87 -9.67
CA GLU A 14 7.54 -2.84 -9.97
C GLU A 14 6.85 -1.57 -9.43
N TYR A 15 7.44 -0.95 -8.39
CA TYR A 15 7.05 0.37 -7.89
C TYR A 15 7.06 1.44 -8.99
N PHE A 16 8.15 1.52 -9.76
CA PHE A 16 8.30 2.56 -10.78
C PHE A 16 7.31 2.39 -11.93
N SER A 17 6.98 1.14 -12.25
CA SER A 17 5.98 0.83 -13.27
C SER A 17 4.58 1.25 -12.81
N ALA A 18 4.22 0.96 -11.55
CA ALA A 18 2.96 1.42 -10.97
C ALA A 18 2.90 2.95 -10.88
N ALA A 19 3.97 3.61 -10.45
CA ALA A 19 4.04 5.06 -10.34
C ALA A 19 3.86 5.78 -11.68
N ARG A 20 4.31 5.16 -12.79
CA ARG A 20 4.09 5.70 -14.14
C ARG A 20 2.64 5.64 -14.60
N LEU A 21 1.84 4.69 -14.09
CA LEU A 21 0.44 4.50 -14.48
C LEU A 21 -0.54 5.25 -13.58
N PHE A 22 -0.29 5.23 -12.27
CA PHE A 22 -1.20 5.76 -11.26
C PHE A 22 -0.74 7.09 -10.64
N GLY A 23 0.48 7.54 -10.95
CA GLY A 23 1.16 8.60 -10.21
C GLY A 23 1.88 8.05 -8.97
N PRO A 24 2.66 8.89 -8.26
CA PRO A 24 3.22 8.51 -6.97
C PRO A 24 2.09 8.22 -5.97
N PRO A 25 2.28 7.28 -5.02
CA PRO A 25 1.29 7.03 -4.00
C PRO A 25 1.18 8.20 -3.01
N ASP A 26 -0.03 8.45 -2.54
CA ASP A 26 -0.28 9.29 -1.37
C ASP A 26 0.06 8.53 -0.08
N PHE A 27 -0.20 7.22 -0.08
CA PHE A 27 0.08 6.32 1.04
C PHE A 27 0.87 5.10 0.59
N PHE A 28 1.91 4.77 1.34
CA PHE A 28 2.72 3.59 1.12
C PHE A 28 2.61 2.61 2.28
N HIS A 29 2.09 1.42 2.01
CA HIS A 29 1.89 0.36 2.98
C HIS A 29 2.94 -0.72 2.77
N TYR A 30 3.77 -0.94 3.79
CA TYR A 30 4.78 -1.98 3.72
C TYR A 30 4.10 -3.36 3.56
N TYR A 31 3.06 -3.65 4.34
CA TYR A 31 2.26 -4.88 4.20
C TYR A 31 0.79 -4.54 4.01
N LEU A 32 0.00 -5.50 3.52
CA LEU A 32 -1.45 -5.46 3.70
C LEU A 32 -1.73 -5.87 5.15
N ASP A 33 -2.14 -4.93 5.98
CA ASP A 33 -2.47 -5.15 7.38
C ASP A 33 -3.76 -4.41 7.78
N ASN A 34 -4.18 -4.60 9.03
CA ASN A 34 -5.39 -3.97 9.56
C ASN A 34 -5.34 -2.44 9.55
N ARG A 35 -4.15 -1.82 9.65
CA ARG A 35 -4.00 -0.37 9.56
C ARG A 35 -4.18 0.09 8.11
N ALA A 36 -3.54 -0.57 7.16
CA ALA A 36 -3.68 -0.27 5.74
C ALA A 36 -5.15 -0.33 5.31
N ILE A 37 -5.88 -1.38 5.71
CA ILE A 37 -7.31 -1.54 5.41
C ILE A 37 -8.15 -0.43 6.02
N ALA A 38 -7.86 -0.04 7.26
CA ALA A 38 -8.60 1.02 7.95
C ALA A 38 -8.43 2.41 7.29
N GLU A 39 -7.35 2.60 6.51
CA GLU A 39 -7.07 3.83 5.78
C GLU A 39 -7.70 3.85 4.37
N PHE A 40 -8.26 2.74 3.88
CA PHE A 40 -8.92 2.70 2.56
C PHE A 40 -10.33 3.29 2.61
N MET A 41 -10.57 4.34 1.82
CA MET A 41 -11.86 5.01 1.75
C MET A 41 -12.58 4.73 0.41
N PRO A 42 -13.91 4.83 0.37
CA PRO A 42 -14.67 4.71 -0.87
C PRO A 42 -14.18 5.71 -1.93
N GLY A 43 -13.72 5.21 -3.07
CA GLY A 43 -13.27 6.01 -4.20
C GLY A 43 -11.75 6.07 -4.37
N ASP A 44 -10.98 5.55 -3.40
CA ASP A 44 -9.53 5.43 -3.48
C ASP A 44 -9.09 4.37 -4.49
N ILE A 45 -7.85 4.49 -4.96
CA ILE A 45 -7.17 3.49 -5.78
C ILE A 45 -6.18 2.75 -4.88
N VAL A 46 -6.37 1.45 -4.72
CA VAL A 46 -5.42 0.59 -4.00
C VAL A 46 -4.70 -0.30 -5.00
N VAL A 47 -3.38 -0.12 -5.12
CA VAL A 47 -2.51 -0.89 -6.01
C VAL A 47 -1.70 -1.87 -5.17
N PHE A 48 -1.84 -3.16 -5.47
CA PHE A 48 -1.08 -4.21 -4.82
C PHE A 48 0.13 -4.60 -5.67
N ALA A 49 1.29 -4.71 -5.04
CA ALA A 49 2.41 -5.44 -5.62
C ALA A 49 2.05 -6.92 -5.76
N ASN A 50 2.69 -7.62 -6.69
CA ASN A 50 2.33 -8.99 -7.05
C ASN A 50 2.26 -9.93 -5.83
N GLY A 51 1.05 -10.39 -5.49
CA GLY A 51 0.80 -11.33 -4.39
C GLY A 51 0.66 -10.69 -3.01
N ALA A 52 0.78 -9.36 -2.88
CA ALA A 52 0.60 -8.65 -1.62
C ALA A 52 -0.85 -8.71 -1.12
N GLU A 53 -1.83 -8.82 -2.03
CA GLU A 53 -3.25 -8.96 -1.71
C GLU A 53 -3.60 -10.27 -1.01
N ARG A 54 -2.72 -11.28 -1.10
CA ARG A 54 -2.95 -12.63 -0.55
C ARG A 54 -2.42 -12.80 0.86
N ARG A 55 -1.72 -11.81 1.41
CA ARG A 55 -1.04 -11.87 2.70
C ARG A 55 -1.54 -10.75 3.60
N LEU A 56 -2.67 -11.00 4.26
CA LEU A 56 -3.15 -10.13 5.32
C LEU A 56 -2.34 -10.39 6.59
N HIS A 57 -1.64 -9.38 7.07
CA HIS A 57 -0.99 -9.37 8.36
C HIS A 57 -1.98 -8.89 9.43
N GLU A 58 -2.21 -9.72 10.45
CA GLU A 58 -3.13 -9.40 11.55
C GLU A 58 -2.68 -8.17 12.34
N HIS A 59 -1.36 -7.98 12.45
CA HIS A 59 -0.77 -6.86 13.16
C HIS A 59 -0.23 -5.84 12.17
N ALA A 60 -0.43 -4.58 12.52
CA ALA A 60 0.14 -3.46 11.80
C ALA A 60 1.67 -3.57 11.77
N PHE A 61 2.27 -3.17 10.66
CA PHE A 61 3.71 -3.08 10.57
C PHE A 61 4.28 -2.17 11.66
N ASN A 62 5.15 -2.71 12.52
CA ASN A 62 5.87 -1.95 13.53
C ASN A 62 7.10 -1.30 12.91
N ASP A 63 6.98 -0.04 12.54
CA ASP A 63 8.07 0.79 12.02
C ASP A 63 9.07 1.21 13.11
N SER A 64 8.70 1.10 14.40
CA SER A 64 9.57 1.48 15.53
C SER A 64 10.69 0.49 15.82
N GLU A 65 10.63 -0.72 15.24
CA GLU A 65 11.62 -1.78 15.41
C GLU A 65 12.70 -1.79 14.30
N ARG A 66 12.65 -0.85 13.36
CA ARG A 66 13.57 -0.80 12.20
C ARG A 66 14.63 0.30 12.26
N PHE A 67 14.89 0.87 13.43
CA PHE A 67 15.95 1.86 13.66
C PHE A 67 17.28 1.23 14.05
#